data_AF-A0A8J6XPC3-F1
#
_entry.id   AF-A0A8J6XPC3-F1
#
_cell.length_a   1.000
_cell.length_b   1.000
_cell.length_c   1.000
_cell.angle_alpha   90.00
_cell.angle_beta   90.00
_cell.angle_gamma   90.00
#
_symmetry.space_group_name_H-M   'P 1'
#
loop_
_entity.id
_entity.type
_entity.pdbx_description
1 polymer ?
#
loop_
_entity_poly.entity_id
_entity_poly.type
_entity_poly.pdbx_seq_one_letter_code
_entity_poly.pdbx_strand_id
1 'polypeptide(L)'
;MVQPIQVSQSDENQRKFALESQIRECYGRVVYTHVVHEKCADICLKRLTTIKNWQIILSAITTGTLLISIFGEGKIGTILGAVFSTILLALNTYTQDYDLGELAQKHSETANKLWQIRESYLSLLTDIAVNSLTLDQIQTKRDALQNTVAAIYQNAPRTNQQAYKKAQKALQIEEQMTFSEQEIDSFLPTTLKRNN
;
A
#
# COMPACT_ATOMS: atom_id res chain seq x y z
N MET A 1 17.42 -42.63 35.00
CA MET A 1 16.12 -42.47 34.32
C MET A 1 15.67 -41.04 34.52
N VAL A 2 15.83 -40.19 33.52
CA VAL A 2 15.27 -38.82 33.53
C VAL A 2 13.80 -38.97 33.14
N GLN A 3 12.88 -38.67 34.05
CA GLN A 3 11.45 -38.66 33.72
C GLN A 3 11.18 -37.57 32.68
N PRO A 4 10.34 -37.81 31.66
CA PRO A 4 9.95 -36.76 30.73
C PRO A 4 9.15 -35.70 31.48
N ILE A 5 9.58 -34.44 31.38
CA ILE A 5 8.86 -33.28 31.91
C ILE A 5 7.53 -33.20 31.15
N GLN A 6 6.41 -33.53 31.81
CA GLN A 6 5.09 -33.26 31.26
C GLN A 6 4.89 -31.74 31.23
N VAL A 7 4.97 -31.16 30.04
CA VAL A 7 4.57 -29.76 29.82
C VAL A 7 3.10 -29.65 30.24
N SER A 8 2.79 -28.72 31.15
CA SER A 8 1.41 -28.57 31.63
C SER A 8 0.54 -28.01 30.49
N GLN A 9 -0.72 -28.45 30.38
CA GLN A 9 -1.66 -27.93 29.37
C GLN A 9 -1.83 -26.41 29.45
N SER A 10 -1.66 -25.81 30.63
CA SER A 10 -1.63 -24.36 30.83
C SER A 10 -0.44 -23.69 30.15
N ASP A 11 0.75 -24.30 30.18
CA ASP A 11 1.95 -23.74 29.55
C ASP A 11 1.85 -23.79 28.03
N GLU A 12 1.27 -24.87 27.48
CA GLU A 12 1.06 -24.99 26.04
C GLU A 12 0.06 -23.96 25.51
N ASN A 13 -1.05 -23.75 26.22
CA ASN A 13 -2.04 -22.73 25.88
C ASN A 13 -1.46 -21.31 25.96
N GLN A 14 -0.62 -21.02 26.97
CA GLN A 14 0.05 -19.73 27.09
C GLN A 14 1.04 -19.48 25.94
N ARG A 15 1.81 -20.51 25.54
CA ARG A 15 2.72 -20.42 24.40
C ARG A 15 1.96 -20.21 23.09
N LYS A 16 0.85 -20.93 22.90
CA LYS A 16 -0.01 -20.76 21.73
C LYS A 16 -0.58 -19.36 21.65
N PHE A 17 -1.09 -18.83 22.77
CA PHE A 17 -1.59 -17.46 22.86
C PHE A 17 -0.52 -16.43 22.49
N ALA A 18 0.71 -16.57 23.00
CA ALA A 18 1.80 -15.66 22.66
C ALA A 18 2.15 -15.67 21.16
N LEU A 19 2.17 -16.86 20.53
CA LEU A 19 2.40 -16.99 19.09
C LEU A 19 1.29 -16.35 18.28
N GLU A 20 0.03 -16.61 18.64
CA GLU A 20 -1.13 -16.02 17.99
C GLU A 20 -1.10 -14.49 18.09
N SER A 21 -0.76 -13.93 19.24
CA SER A 21 -0.63 -12.47 19.44
C SER A 21 0.39 -11.86 18.48
N GLN A 22 1.56 -12.49 18.32
CA GLN A 22 2.57 -12.04 17.36
C GLN A 22 2.05 -12.10 15.92
N ILE A 23 1.33 -13.18 15.56
CA ILE A 23 0.77 -13.36 14.22
C ILE A 23 -0.30 -12.30 13.94
N ARG A 24 -1.14 -11.96 14.92
CA ARG A 24 -2.14 -10.88 14.85
C ARG A 24 -1.50 -9.53 14.60
N GLU A 25 -0.42 -9.20 15.32
CA GLU A 25 0.34 -7.96 15.10
C GLU A 25 0.95 -7.93 13.69
N CYS A 26 1.55 -9.03 13.24
CA CYS A 26 2.09 -9.15 11.88
C CYS A 26 1.00 -8.96 10.82
N TYR A 27 -0.18 -9.56 11.03
CA TYR A 27 -1.35 -9.37 10.17
C TYR A 27 -1.74 -7.89 10.09
N GLY A 28 -1.91 -7.22 11.23
CA GLY A 28 -2.24 -5.78 11.28
C GLY A 28 -1.23 -4.92 10.51
N ARG A 29 0.07 -5.18 10.70
CA ARG A 29 1.14 -4.48 9.95
C ARG A 29 1.05 -4.71 8.44
N VAL A 30 0.72 -5.92 8.00
CA VAL A 30 0.56 -6.23 6.57
C VAL A 30 -0.68 -5.55 6.00
N VAL A 31 -1.83 -5.60 6.70
CA VAL A 31 -3.07 -4.89 6.31
C VAL A 31 -2.77 -3.40 6.11
N TYR A 32 -2.09 -2.79 7.07
CA TYR A 32 -1.76 -1.38 6.99
C TYR A 32 -0.84 -1.07 5.81
N THR A 33 0.24 -1.83 5.67
CA THR A 33 1.23 -1.59 4.61
C THR A 33 0.63 -1.83 3.22
N HIS A 34 -0.27 -2.80 3.08
CA HIS A 34 -1.08 -3.01 1.88
C HIS A 34 -1.85 -1.74 1.51
N VAL A 35 -2.63 -1.18 2.44
CA VAL A 35 -3.43 0.04 2.17
C VAL A 35 -2.53 1.25 1.90
N VAL A 36 -1.39 1.39 2.58
CA VAL A 36 -0.42 2.45 2.29
C VAL A 36 0.05 2.38 0.84
N HIS A 37 0.39 1.20 0.33
CA HIS A 37 0.80 1.04 -1.06
C HIS A 37 -0.34 1.32 -2.06
N GLU A 38 -1.58 0.93 -1.77
CA GLU A 38 -2.73 1.36 -2.57
C GLU A 38 -2.86 2.89 -2.62
N LYS A 39 -2.71 3.57 -1.48
CA LYS A 39 -2.79 5.05 -1.43
C LYS A 39 -1.62 5.72 -2.14
N CYS A 40 -0.43 5.11 -2.13
CA CYS A 40 0.69 5.58 -2.94
C CYS A 40 0.37 5.49 -4.44
N ALA A 41 -0.17 4.36 -4.91
CA ALA A 41 -0.57 4.18 -6.30
C ALA A 41 -1.64 5.21 -6.71
N ASP A 42 -2.70 5.38 -5.90
CA ASP A 42 -3.75 6.38 -6.13
C ASP A 42 -3.19 7.80 -6.25
N ILE A 43 -2.24 8.18 -5.39
CA ILE A 43 -1.60 9.49 -5.42
C ILE A 43 -0.81 9.68 -6.70
N CYS A 44 -0.02 8.68 -7.10
CA CYS A 44 0.79 8.75 -8.31
C CYS A 44 -0.08 8.86 -9.56
N LEU A 45 -1.12 8.03 -9.67
CA LEU A 45 -2.09 8.08 -10.78
C LEU A 45 -2.83 9.41 -10.82
N LYS A 46 -3.28 9.92 -9.67
CA LYS A 46 -3.97 11.22 -9.62
C LYS A 46 -3.07 12.36 -10.11
N ARG A 47 -1.80 12.38 -9.69
CA ARG A 47 -0.82 13.38 -10.16
C ARG A 47 -0.59 13.26 -11.66
N LEU A 48 -0.40 12.05 -12.17
CA LEU A 48 -0.21 11.79 -13.59
C LEU A 48 -1.42 12.27 -14.42
N THR A 49 -2.64 11.94 -14.00
CA THR A 49 -3.87 12.39 -14.67
C THR A 49 -4.02 13.91 -14.63
N THR A 50 -3.66 14.57 -13.53
CA THR A 50 -3.65 16.03 -13.45
C THR A 50 -2.67 16.65 -14.45
N ILE A 51 -1.46 16.11 -14.58
CA ILE A 51 -0.47 16.60 -15.55
C ILE A 51 -0.97 16.38 -16.98
N LYS A 52 -1.50 15.20 -17.30
CA LYS A 52 -2.08 14.90 -18.62
C LYS A 52 -3.21 15.84 -19.00
N ASN A 53 -4.09 16.18 -18.06
CA ASN A 53 -5.16 17.13 -18.31
C ASN A 53 -4.62 18.54 -18.64
N TRP A 54 -3.57 18.99 -17.94
CA TRP A 54 -2.90 20.25 -18.25
C TRP A 54 -2.22 20.23 -19.63
N GLN A 55 -1.59 19.12 -20.01
CA GLN A 55 -1.02 18.96 -21.35
C GLN A 55 -2.10 19.09 -22.45
N ILE A 56 -3.28 18.49 -22.24
CA ILE A 56 -4.41 18.58 -23.18
C ILE A 56 -4.90 20.04 -23.28
N ILE A 57 -5.08 20.71 -22.15
CA ILE A 57 -5.53 22.12 -22.12
C ILE A 57 -4.51 23.02 -22.83
N LEU A 58 -3.22 22.89 -22.51
CA LEU A 58 -2.16 23.70 -23.13
C LEU A 58 -2.02 23.40 -24.62
N SER A 59 -2.22 22.15 -25.04
CA SER A 59 -2.23 21.76 -26.45
C SER A 59 -3.40 22.43 -27.21
N ALA A 60 -4.60 22.44 -26.63
CA ALA A 60 -5.75 23.13 -27.19
C ALA A 60 -5.53 24.65 -27.29
N ILE A 61 -4.99 25.28 -26.24
CA ILE A 61 -4.65 26.71 -26.24
C ILE A 61 -3.59 27.00 -27.32
N THR A 62 -2.51 26.22 -27.38
CA THR A 62 -1.45 26.38 -28.38
C THR A 62 -2.02 26.28 -29.80
N THR A 63 -2.88 25.30 -30.06
CA THR A 63 -3.56 25.14 -31.36
C THR A 63 -4.45 26.35 -31.67
N GLY A 64 -5.21 26.86 -30.69
CA GLY A 64 -6.01 28.07 -30.85
C GLY A 64 -5.18 29.31 -31.18
N THR A 65 -4.04 29.50 -30.50
CA THR A 65 -3.14 30.63 -30.78
C THR A 65 -2.50 30.56 -32.18
N LEU A 66 -2.27 29.36 -32.72
CA LEU A 66 -1.81 29.19 -34.10
C LEU A 66 -2.87 29.64 -35.10
N LEU A 67 -4.16 29.31 -34.88
CA LEU A 67 -5.25 29.79 -35.74
C LEU A 67 -5.35 31.32 -35.71
N ILE A 68 -5.27 31.93 -34.52
CA ILE A 68 -5.26 33.39 -34.38
C ILE A 68 -4.04 34.00 -35.08
N SER A 69 -2.88 33.33 -35.06
CA SER A 69 -1.68 33.83 -35.75
C SER A 69 -1.80 33.81 -37.28
N ILE A 70 -2.56 32.85 -37.82
CA ILE A 70 -2.75 32.70 -39.27
C ILE A 70 -3.81 33.67 -39.79
N PHE A 71 -4.92 33.82 -39.07
CA PHE A 71 -6.10 34.56 -39.53
C PHE A 71 -6.29 35.93 -38.87
N GLY A 72 -5.62 36.20 -37.76
CA GLY A 72 -5.73 37.44 -37.01
C GLY A 72 -4.69 38.48 -37.41
N GLU A 73 -5.01 39.74 -37.16
CA GLU A 73 -4.07 40.85 -37.35
C GLU A 73 -3.18 41.03 -36.10
N GLY A 74 -1.87 41.18 -36.31
CA GLY A 74 -0.89 41.41 -35.25
C GLY A 74 -0.13 40.16 -34.76
N LYS A 75 0.88 40.37 -33.90
CA LYS A 75 1.81 39.30 -33.45
C LYS A 75 1.39 38.62 -32.14
N ILE A 76 0.23 38.97 -31.60
CA ILE A 76 -0.22 38.52 -30.26
C ILE A 76 -0.39 37.00 -30.24
N GLY A 77 -1.01 36.42 -31.27
CA GLY A 77 -1.17 34.97 -31.38
C GLY A 77 0.17 34.22 -31.38
N THR A 78 1.18 34.75 -32.08
CA THR A 78 2.49 34.10 -32.19
C THR A 78 3.25 34.14 -30.87
N ILE A 79 3.20 35.28 -30.15
CA ILE A 79 3.86 35.41 -28.84
C ILE A 79 3.21 34.46 -27.83
N LEU A 80 1.87 34.43 -27.76
CA LEU A 80 1.17 33.52 -26.85
C LEU A 80 1.42 32.05 -27.20
N GLY A 81 1.38 31.70 -28.49
CA GLY A 81 1.67 30.35 -28.95
C GLY A 81 3.09 29.90 -28.61
N ALA A 82 4.08 30.77 -28.76
CA ALA A 82 5.46 30.48 -28.36
C ALA A 82 5.58 30.19 -26.85
N VAL A 83 4.91 30.98 -26.00
CA VAL A 83 4.91 30.78 -24.54
C VAL A 83 4.23 29.45 -24.17
N PHE A 84 3.00 29.22 -24.63
CA PHE A 84 2.25 28.00 -24.27
C PHE A 84 2.89 26.73 -24.83
N SER A 85 3.44 26.76 -26.06
CA SER A 85 4.17 25.62 -26.63
C SER A 85 5.44 25.31 -25.85
N THR A 86 6.18 26.32 -25.38
CA THR A 86 7.37 26.12 -24.55
C THR A 86 7.01 25.48 -23.20
N ILE A 87 5.94 25.95 -22.56
CA ILE A 87 5.45 25.35 -21.30
C ILE A 87 4.98 23.90 -21.53
N LEU A 88 4.24 23.65 -22.62
CA LEU A 88 3.79 22.30 -22.98
C LEU A 88 4.97 21.37 -23.24
N LEU A 89 6.00 21.85 -23.95
CA LEU A 89 7.23 21.11 -24.19
C LEU A 89 7.92 20.75 -22.86
N ALA A 90 8.09 21.71 -21.96
CA ALA A 90 8.69 21.48 -20.65
C ALA A 90 7.90 20.43 -19.82
N LEU A 91 6.57 20.47 -19.85
CA LEU A 91 5.73 19.47 -19.18
C LEU A 91 5.82 18.08 -19.81
N ASN A 92 5.90 18.00 -21.15
CA ASN A 92 6.10 16.74 -21.86
C ASN A 92 7.45 16.11 -21.50
N THR A 93 8.53 16.89 -21.52
CA THR A 93 9.86 16.43 -21.12
C THR A 93 9.87 15.96 -19.66
N TYR A 94 9.31 16.75 -18.73
CA TYR A 94 9.23 16.37 -17.33
C TYR A 94 8.50 15.03 -17.11
N THR A 95 7.38 14.82 -17.82
CA THR A 95 6.58 13.59 -17.69
C THR A 95 7.27 12.40 -18.33
N GLN A 96 8.08 12.60 -19.37
CA GLN A 96 8.87 11.56 -20.00
C GLN A 96 9.97 11.02 -19.07
N ASP A 97 10.65 11.91 -18.34
CA ASP A 97 11.76 11.53 -17.46
C ASP A 97 11.27 11.03 -16.07
N TYR A 98 10.05 11.39 -15.67
CA TYR A 98 9.48 11.02 -14.37
C TYR A 98 8.26 10.11 -14.52
N ASP A 99 8.50 8.80 -14.52
CA ASP A 99 7.45 7.80 -14.73
C ASP A 99 6.62 7.55 -13.46
N LEU A 100 5.68 8.48 -13.19
CA LEU A 100 4.63 8.32 -12.19
C LEU A 100 3.74 7.09 -12.47
N GLY A 101 3.63 6.65 -13.73
CA GLY A 101 2.85 5.49 -14.12
C GLY A 101 3.52 4.20 -13.65
N GLU A 102 4.80 4.03 -13.96
CA GLU A 102 5.61 2.89 -13.49
C GLU A 102 5.69 2.88 -11.96
N LEU A 103 5.89 4.04 -11.31
CA LEU A 103 5.91 4.10 -9.85
C LEU A 103 4.54 3.71 -9.25
N ALA A 104 3.44 4.14 -9.86
CA ALA A 104 2.10 3.71 -9.44
C ALA A 104 1.93 2.20 -9.59
N GLN A 105 2.36 1.64 -10.73
CA GLN A 105 2.29 0.21 -11.01
C GLN A 105 3.10 -0.59 -9.98
N LYS A 106 4.34 -0.18 -9.68
CA LYS A 106 5.17 -0.82 -8.64
C LYS A 106 4.46 -0.83 -7.28
N HIS A 107 3.83 0.28 -6.89
CA HIS A 107 3.03 0.33 -5.67
C HIS A 107 1.81 -0.61 -5.71
N SER A 108 1.07 -0.65 -6.82
CA SER A 108 -0.06 -1.58 -7.01
C SER A 108 0.38 -3.05 -6.97
N GLU A 109 1.51 -3.39 -7.56
CA GLU A 109 2.08 -4.75 -7.52
C GLU A 109 2.49 -5.14 -6.09
N THR A 110 3.13 -4.24 -5.35
CA THR A 110 3.44 -4.48 -3.93
C THR A 110 2.16 -4.66 -3.10
N ALA A 111 1.14 -3.82 -3.33
CA ALA A 111 -0.15 -3.93 -2.65
C ALA A 111 -0.81 -5.30 -2.90
N ASN A 112 -0.84 -5.77 -4.16
CA ASN A 112 -1.41 -7.06 -4.52
C ASN A 112 -0.66 -8.24 -3.86
N LYS A 113 0.67 -8.19 -3.81
CA LYS A 113 1.49 -9.19 -3.11
C LYS A 113 1.19 -9.20 -1.61
N LEU A 114 1.09 -8.03 -0.98
CA LEU A 114 0.75 -7.92 0.44
C LEU A 114 -0.68 -8.38 0.74
N TRP A 115 -1.62 -8.16 -0.19
CA TRP A 115 -2.98 -8.68 -0.06
C TRP A 115 -3.00 -10.22 0.01
N GLN A 116 -2.24 -10.92 -0.84
CA GLN A 116 -2.14 -12.39 -0.77
C GLN A 116 -1.58 -12.86 0.58
N ILE A 117 -0.60 -12.15 1.12
CA ILE A 117 -0.02 -12.48 2.43
C ILE A 117 -1.01 -12.19 3.55
N ARG A 118 -1.78 -11.11 3.47
CA ARG A 118 -2.86 -10.80 4.40
C ARG A 118 -3.87 -11.95 4.46
N GLU A 119 -4.33 -12.44 3.31
CA GLU A 119 -5.27 -13.58 3.26
C GLU A 119 -4.64 -14.86 3.84
N SER A 120 -3.34 -15.07 3.64
CA SER A 120 -2.61 -16.21 4.19
C SER A 120 -2.46 -16.12 5.72
N TYR A 121 -2.23 -14.93 6.27
CA TYR A 121 -2.24 -14.68 7.72
C TYR A 121 -3.63 -14.91 8.32
N LEU A 122 -4.69 -14.42 7.65
CA LEU A 122 -6.07 -14.65 8.11
C LEU A 122 -6.42 -16.14 8.14
N SER A 123 -5.98 -16.90 7.12
CA SER A 123 -6.13 -18.35 7.08
C SER A 123 -5.39 -19.02 8.25
N LEU A 124 -4.14 -18.60 8.51
CA LEU A 124 -3.36 -19.12 9.65
C LEU A 124 -4.02 -18.81 11.01
N LEU A 125 -4.56 -17.60 11.19
CA LEU A 125 -5.30 -17.25 12.41
C LEU A 125 -6.56 -18.10 12.58
N THR A 126 -7.27 -18.39 11.49
CA THR A 126 -8.41 -19.31 11.49
C THR A 126 -7.99 -20.72 11.91
N ASP A 127 -6.92 -21.26 11.33
CA ASP A 127 -6.38 -22.58 11.67
C ASP A 127 -5.97 -22.68 13.15
N ILE A 128 -5.36 -21.62 13.68
CA ILE A 128 -5.01 -21.52 15.11
C ILE A 128 -6.27 -21.57 15.98
N ALA A 129 -7.31 -20.80 15.63
CA ALA A 129 -8.55 -20.68 16.39
C ALA A 129 -9.34 -22.01 16.46
N VAL A 130 -9.33 -22.80 15.38
CA VAL A 130 -9.98 -24.14 15.36
C VAL A 130 -9.11 -25.25 15.94
N ASN A 131 -7.94 -24.92 16.50
CA ASN A 131 -6.98 -25.87 17.07
C ASN A 131 -6.52 -26.96 16.07
N SER A 132 -6.43 -26.65 14.78
CA SER A 132 -6.03 -27.63 13.74
C SER A 132 -4.52 -27.81 13.59
N LEU A 133 -3.71 -26.95 14.23
CA LEU A 133 -2.25 -26.92 14.10
C LEU A 133 -1.54 -27.13 15.44
N THR A 134 -0.40 -27.82 15.38
CA THR A 134 0.56 -27.90 16.49
C THR A 134 1.38 -26.62 16.62
N LEU A 135 2.02 -26.40 17.78
CA LEU A 135 2.89 -25.24 18.00
C LEU A 135 4.02 -25.13 16.96
N ASP A 136 4.62 -26.25 16.57
CA ASP A 136 5.70 -26.31 15.58
C ASP A 136 5.23 -25.90 14.18
N GLN A 137 4.04 -26.37 13.77
CA GLN A 137 3.44 -25.98 12.50
C GLN A 137 3.09 -24.49 12.45
N ILE A 138 2.59 -23.93 13.55
CA ILE A 138 2.28 -22.49 13.67
C ILE A 138 3.57 -21.66 13.48
N GLN A 139 4.65 -22.03 14.17
CA GLN A 139 5.94 -21.35 14.06
C GLN A 139 6.49 -21.41 12.64
N THR A 140 6.50 -22.60 12.04
CA THR A 140 6.99 -22.80 10.67
C THR A 140 6.20 -21.96 9.65
N LYS A 141 4.87 -21.96 9.72
CA LYS A 141 4.03 -21.16 8.82
C LYS A 141 4.23 -19.66 9.03
N ARG A 142 4.31 -19.19 10.29
CA ARG A 142 4.61 -17.79 10.60
C ARG A 142 5.95 -17.37 10.01
N ASP A 143 7.00 -18.16 10.22
CA ASP A 143 8.35 -17.82 9.77
C ASP A 143 8.41 -17.77 8.23
N ALA A 144 7.74 -18.69 7.55
CA ALA A 144 7.59 -18.67 6.09
C ALA A 144 6.88 -17.40 5.59
N LEU A 145 5.79 -16.98 6.26
CA LEU A 145 5.09 -15.75 5.93
C LEU A 145 5.97 -14.51 6.17
N GLN A 146 6.68 -14.45 7.30
CA GLN A 146 7.58 -13.33 7.60
C GLN A 146 8.74 -13.22 6.59
N ASN A 147 9.32 -14.35 6.19
CA ASN A 147 10.34 -14.37 5.14
C ASN A 147 9.79 -13.85 3.81
N THR A 148 8.57 -14.23 3.46
CA THR A 148 7.91 -13.75 2.24
C THR A 148 7.61 -12.25 2.31
N VAL A 149 7.13 -11.76 3.44
CA VAL A 149 6.92 -10.31 3.68
C VAL A 149 8.24 -9.55 3.55
N ALA A 150 9.33 -10.06 4.14
CA ALA A 150 10.64 -9.42 4.07
C ALA A 150 11.13 -9.31 2.62
N ALA A 151 10.96 -10.36 1.81
CA ALA A 151 11.31 -10.34 0.39
C ALA A 151 10.48 -9.33 -0.42
N ILE A 152 9.19 -9.16 -0.08
CA ILE A 152 8.35 -8.13 -0.70
C ILE A 152 8.88 -6.73 -0.35
N TYR A 153 9.19 -6.48 0.92
CA TYR A 153 9.67 -5.17 1.38
C TYR A 153 11.03 -4.78 0.81
N GLN A 154 11.94 -5.73 0.57
CA GLN A 154 13.23 -5.46 -0.07
C GLN A 154 13.07 -4.84 -1.47
N ASN A 155 11.99 -5.19 -2.18
CA ASN A 155 11.73 -4.74 -3.54
C ASN A 155 10.65 -3.65 -3.62
N ALA A 156 10.10 -3.24 -2.47
CA ALA A 156 9.01 -2.27 -2.43
C ALA A 156 9.54 -0.85 -2.68
N PRO A 157 8.88 -0.05 -3.54
CA PRO A 157 9.17 1.37 -3.67
C PRO A 157 8.90 2.10 -2.35
N ARG A 158 9.66 3.17 -2.08
CA ARG A 158 9.50 3.98 -0.87
C ARG A 158 8.10 4.59 -0.80
N THR A 159 7.49 4.48 0.37
CA THR A 159 6.19 5.08 0.70
C THR A 159 6.38 6.57 1.05
N ASN A 160 5.27 7.31 1.12
CA ASN A 160 5.29 8.73 1.45
C ASN A 160 4.32 9.06 2.60
N GLN A 161 4.61 10.14 3.33
CA GLN A 161 3.82 10.55 4.50
C GLN A 161 2.34 10.83 4.17
N GLN A 162 2.07 11.32 2.95
CA GLN A 162 0.71 11.59 2.49
C GLN A 162 -0.11 10.30 2.38
N ALA A 163 0.48 9.23 1.86
CA ALA A 163 -0.13 7.91 1.75
C ALA A 163 -0.36 7.30 3.13
N TYR A 164 0.61 7.42 4.05
CA TYR A 164 0.45 6.99 5.45
C TYR A 164 -0.77 7.63 6.12
N LYS A 165 -0.89 8.96 6.05
CA LYS A 165 -2.05 9.68 6.63
C LYS A 165 -3.39 9.26 6.00
N LYS A 166 -3.40 9.02 4.68
CA LYS A 166 -4.61 8.53 4.00
C LYS A 166 -4.96 7.10 4.40
N ALA A 167 -3.97 6.22 4.56
CA ALA A 167 -4.19 4.85 5.01
C ALA A 167 -4.68 4.82 6.46
N GLN A 168 -4.06 5.62 7.34
CA GLN A 168 -4.50 5.80 8.72
C GLN A 168 -5.97 6.22 8.81
N LYS A 169 -6.36 7.24 8.03
CA LYS A 169 -7.77 7.68 7.95
C LYS A 169 -8.69 6.60 7.38
N ALA A 170 -8.25 5.86 6.36
CA ALA A 170 -9.06 4.82 5.73
C ALA A 170 -9.29 3.61 6.67
N LEU A 171 -8.31 3.30 7.49
CA LEU A 171 -8.33 2.19 8.44
C LEU A 171 -8.81 2.59 9.85
N GLN A 172 -9.06 3.87 10.09
CA GLN A 172 -9.48 4.42 11.39
C GLN A 172 -8.50 4.07 12.53
N ILE A 173 -7.20 4.08 12.22
CA ILE A 173 -6.12 3.84 13.18
C ILE A 173 -5.69 5.16 13.80
N GLU A 174 -5.48 5.19 15.11
CA GLU A 174 -4.97 6.40 15.79
C GLU A 174 -3.46 6.29 16.08
N GLU A 175 -2.96 5.08 16.32
CA GLU A 175 -1.55 4.84 16.63
C GLU A 175 -0.64 4.84 15.39
N GLN A 176 0.57 5.41 15.51
CA GLN A 176 1.48 5.60 14.36
C GLN A 176 2.51 4.48 14.17
N MET A 177 2.87 3.74 15.24
CA MET A 177 3.98 2.77 15.21
C MET A 177 3.62 1.39 15.74
N THR A 178 2.50 1.26 16.44
CA THR A 178 1.99 0.03 17.04
C THR A 178 0.53 -0.13 16.68
N PHE A 179 0.03 -1.36 16.78
CA PHE A 179 -1.40 -1.63 16.67
C PHE A 179 -1.90 -2.05 18.05
N SER A 180 -2.94 -1.39 18.52
CA SER A 180 -3.74 -1.88 19.63
C SER A 180 -4.49 -3.16 19.22
N GLU A 181 -4.83 -4.01 20.19
CA GLU A 181 -5.64 -5.22 19.93
C GLU A 181 -7.00 -4.86 19.29
N GLN A 182 -7.59 -3.72 19.69
CA GLN A 182 -8.84 -3.21 19.13
C GLN A 182 -8.69 -2.83 17.65
N GLU A 183 -7.58 -2.18 17.26
CA GLU A 183 -7.31 -1.86 15.86
C GLU A 183 -7.15 -3.14 15.03
N ILE A 184 -6.44 -4.15 15.54
CA ILE A 184 -6.30 -5.44 14.85
C ILE A 184 -7.66 -6.14 14.73
N ASP A 185 -8.45 -6.16 15.80
CA ASP A 185 -9.80 -6.74 15.83
C ASP A 185 -10.73 -6.07 14.81
N SER A 186 -10.54 -4.79 14.49
CA SER A 186 -11.32 -4.10 13.45
C SER A 186 -11.12 -4.70 12.05
N PHE A 187 -9.97 -5.34 11.82
CA PHE A 187 -9.61 -5.99 10.54
C PHE A 187 -9.97 -7.47 10.47
N LEU A 188 -10.46 -8.05 11.58
CA LEU A 188 -10.73 -9.47 11.71
C LEU A 188 -12.24 -9.78 11.70
N PRO A 189 -12.66 -10.95 11.18
CA PRO A 189 -14.01 -11.47 11.38
C PRO A 189 -14.35 -11.60 12.87
N THR A 190 -15.63 -11.49 13.22
CA THR A 190 -16.13 -11.55 14.61
C THR A 190 -15.66 -12.78 15.37
N THR A 191 -15.50 -13.92 14.70
CA THR A 191 -15.04 -15.19 15.29
C THR A 191 -13.57 -15.19 15.70
N LEU A 192 -12.76 -14.26 15.19
CA LEU A 192 -11.33 -14.14 15.49
C LEU A 192 -11.01 -12.91 16.36
N LYS A 193 -12.03 -12.17 16.80
CA LYS A 193 -11.83 -11.01 17.68
C LYS A 193 -11.56 -11.47 19.10
N ARG A 194 -10.68 -10.75 19.80
CA ARG A 194 -10.38 -11.02 21.22
C ARG A 194 -11.29 -10.23 22.15
N ASN A 195 -11.71 -9.05 21.74
CA ASN A 195 -12.67 -8.23 22.46
C ASN A 195 -14.02 -8.27 21.72
N ASN A 196 -15.01 -8.96 22.30
CA ASN A 196 -16.42 -8.75 22.01
C ASN A 196 -17.01 -7.79 23.04
#